data_AF-A0AAV1WB65-F1
#
_entry.id   AF-A0AAV1WB65-F1
#
_cell.length_a   1.000
_cell.length_b   1.000
_cell.length_c   1.000
_cell.angle_alpha   90.00
_cell.angle_beta   90.00
_cell.angle_gamma   90.00
#
_symmetry.space_group_name_H-M   'P 1'
#
loop_
_entity.id
_entity.type
_entity.pdbx_description
1 polymer ?
#
loop_
_entity_poly.entity_id
_entity_poly.type
_entity_poly.pdbx_seq_one_letter_code
_entity_poly.pdbx_strand_id
1 'polypeptide(L)'
;MPIAKWKELFNDVTPRNFAEKCCLYDRHQQVMYSCGEFPNMMLMGPRGCIAFTPALILGQLKWGVTPVPDQQLGGLYLWYKDEGPSTQEVMAVRKALRDIHLRGQQELGEHQTFYSEEYKSWRAERVKGISAPSFSIPPAKGGLTPTEAILGAKVRMLEYRLQEARDRGEMKDVALEKSDKVASSLKEEIKSLKRDYAEMSARTNQLTMIRQNRAMEDEILSLRRRLDARGEAWRTVSEAERVAVQDLGQARATIRDYQRALDQAHQREAGYKQALEESQAREAHLNDQLKGLIESHDNMQENQAIWEDNWKCNFDECEQEKEQWKGKCHAIIEGFGDFADKWLVTFEEAQQEFHMYPDTEIRPAMGALFRDCTRIARRLRRWRTECNGGF
;
A
#
# COMPACT_ATOMS: atom_id res chain seq x y z
N MET A 1 -76.02 15.43 -30.02
CA MET A 1 -76.08 15.51 -31.50
C MET A 1 -77.52 15.22 -31.94
N PRO A 2 -78.14 15.97 -32.87
CA PRO A 2 -79.49 15.70 -33.36
C PRO A 2 -79.56 14.40 -34.17
N ILE A 3 -80.68 13.64 -34.08
CA ILE A 3 -80.89 12.33 -34.74
C ILE A 3 -80.66 12.36 -36.26
N ALA A 4 -81.00 13.45 -36.94
CA ALA A 4 -80.81 13.58 -38.38
C ALA A 4 -79.34 13.47 -38.82
N LYS A 5 -78.40 13.96 -37.99
CA LYS A 5 -76.96 13.89 -38.26
C LYS A 5 -76.39 12.48 -38.18
N TRP A 6 -76.99 11.60 -37.37
CA TRP A 6 -76.56 10.19 -37.29
C TRP A 6 -76.88 9.43 -38.58
N LYS A 7 -78.02 9.73 -39.21
CA LYS A 7 -78.44 9.07 -40.45
C LYS A 7 -77.51 9.42 -41.63
N GLU A 8 -77.06 10.66 -41.72
CA GLU A 8 -76.01 11.07 -42.67
C GLU A 8 -74.68 10.37 -42.35
N LEU A 9 -74.26 10.35 -41.07
CA LEU A 9 -73.02 9.71 -40.66
C LEU A 9 -72.96 8.21 -40.98
N PHE A 10 -74.10 7.50 -40.83
CA PHE A 10 -74.20 6.06 -41.15
C PHE A 10 -74.21 5.76 -42.64
N ASN A 11 -74.70 6.69 -43.46
CA ASN A 11 -74.66 6.55 -44.92
C ASN A 11 -73.25 6.82 -45.48
N ASP A 12 -72.46 7.68 -44.80
CA ASP A 12 -71.07 8.00 -45.16
C ASP A 12 -70.02 7.07 -44.51
N VAL A 13 -70.47 5.96 -43.93
CA VAL A 13 -69.59 4.93 -43.38
C VAL A 13 -68.79 4.29 -44.50
N THR A 14 -67.50 4.57 -44.53
CA THR A 14 -66.49 3.85 -45.32
C THR A 14 -65.65 2.97 -44.40
N PRO A 15 -64.95 1.93 -44.91
CA PRO A 15 -64.07 1.10 -44.09
C PRO A 15 -62.97 1.89 -43.33
N ARG A 16 -62.68 3.14 -43.72
CA ARG A 16 -61.76 4.04 -43.02
C ARG A 16 -62.37 4.73 -41.79
N ASN A 17 -63.69 4.87 -41.75
CA ASN A 17 -64.44 5.58 -40.71
C ASN A 17 -65.23 4.61 -39.80
N PHE A 18 -65.29 3.34 -40.20
CA PHE A 18 -65.84 2.25 -39.40
C PHE A 18 -64.68 1.53 -38.71
N ALA A 19 -64.52 1.76 -37.41
CA ALA A 19 -63.69 0.89 -36.60
C ALA A 19 -64.55 -0.30 -36.18
N GLU A 20 -64.26 -1.49 -36.71
CA GLU A 20 -64.72 -2.72 -36.05
C GLU A 20 -64.20 -2.69 -34.61
N LYS A 21 -65.06 -3.02 -33.65
CA LYS A 21 -64.63 -3.21 -32.26
C LYS A 21 -63.46 -4.19 -32.31
N CYS A 22 -62.29 -3.73 -31.89
CA CYS A 22 -61.09 -4.53 -31.89
C CYS A 22 -61.30 -5.71 -30.94
N CYS A 23 -61.60 -6.88 -31.50
CA CYS A 23 -61.89 -8.11 -30.76
C CYS A 23 -60.63 -8.74 -30.12
N LEU A 24 -59.53 -7.97 -30.06
CA LEU A 24 -58.33 -8.31 -29.32
C LEU A 24 -58.59 -8.40 -27.81
N TYR A 25 -59.39 -7.50 -27.22
CA TYR A 25 -59.64 -7.51 -25.77
C TYR A 25 -60.80 -8.41 -25.35
N ASP A 26 -61.74 -8.72 -26.24
CA ASP A 26 -62.84 -9.66 -25.96
C ASP A 26 -62.33 -11.11 -25.73
N ARG A 27 -61.06 -11.40 -26.08
CA ARG A 27 -60.40 -12.69 -25.83
C ARG A 27 -59.63 -12.75 -24.50
N HIS A 28 -59.43 -11.62 -23.83
CA HIS A 28 -58.65 -11.55 -22.59
C HIS A 28 -59.56 -11.12 -21.43
N GLN A 29 -59.82 -12.04 -20.52
CA GLN A 29 -60.70 -11.80 -19.35
C GLN A 29 -60.10 -10.82 -18.33
N GLN A 30 -58.80 -10.56 -18.41
CA GLN A 30 -58.05 -9.70 -17.52
C GLN A 30 -57.15 -8.76 -18.32
N VAL A 31 -57.06 -7.50 -17.86
CA VAL A 31 -56.25 -6.43 -18.46
C VAL A 31 -55.25 -5.90 -17.44
N MET A 32 -54.05 -5.56 -17.90
CA MET A 32 -53.05 -4.89 -17.06
C MET A 32 -53.54 -3.49 -16.70
N TYR A 33 -53.66 -3.21 -15.40
CA TYR A 33 -54.31 -2.00 -14.90
C TYR A 33 -53.38 -1.09 -14.09
N SER A 34 -52.42 -1.65 -13.36
CA SER A 34 -51.42 -0.88 -12.61
C SER A 34 -50.13 -1.68 -12.39
N CYS A 35 -49.11 -0.99 -11.90
CA CYS A 35 -47.74 -1.50 -11.79
C CYS A 35 -47.19 -1.20 -10.38
N GLY A 36 -47.18 -2.19 -9.51
CA GLY A 36 -46.86 -2.03 -8.08
C GLY A 36 -47.70 -0.93 -7.42
N GLU A 37 -47.01 0.03 -6.79
CA GLU A 37 -47.62 1.19 -6.12
C GLU A 37 -47.99 2.33 -7.09
N PHE A 38 -47.65 2.23 -8.38
CA PHE A 38 -47.96 3.27 -9.37
C PHE A 38 -49.36 3.04 -9.98
N PRO A 39 -50.23 4.07 -10.01
CA PRO A 39 -51.59 3.94 -10.52
C PRO A 39 -51.66 3.80 -12.05
N ASN A 40 -50.57 4.11 -12.77
CA ASN A 40 -50.49 4.13 -14.23
C ASN A 40 -49.45 3.12 -14.74
N MET A 41 -49.65 2.62 -15.96
CA MET A 41 -48.78 1.61 -16.58
C MET A 41 -47.57 2.27 -17.25
N MET A 42 -46.37 1.80 -16.95
CA MET A 42 -45.13 2.29 -17.54
C MET A 42 -44.77 1.50 -18.82
N LEU A 43 -44.56 2.19 -19.94
CA LEU A 43 -44.34 1.58 -21.26
C LEU A 43 -42.88 1.50 -21.70
N MET A 44 -42.04 2.42 -21.23
CA MET A 44 -40.63 2.50 -21.61
C MET A 44 -39.73 2.39 -20.38
N GLY A 45 -38.55 1.79 -20.60
CA GLY A 45 -37.66 1.30 -19.55
C GLY A 45 -37.13 2.37 -18.57
N PRO A 46 -36.32 1.97 -17.58
CA PRO A 46 -36.00 2.77 -16.39
C PRO A 46 -35.20 4.07 -16.63
N ARG A 47 -34.82 4.36 -17.88
CA ARG A 47 -34.10 5.57 -18.29
C ARG A 47 -34.97 6.58 -19.05
N GLY A 48 -36.26 6.30 -19.21
CA GLY A 48 -37.23 7.17 -19.84
C GLY A 48 -38.62 6.54 -19.72
N CYS A 49 -39.37 6.93 -18.69
CA CYS A 49 -40.69 6.36 -18.44
C CYS A 49 -41.76 7.23 -19.11
N ILE A 50 -42.49 6.65 -20.06
CA ILE A 50 -43.81 7.16 -20.45
C ILE A 50 -44.83 6.29 -19.73
N ALA A 51 -45.69 6.93 -18.93
CA ALA A 51 -46.83 6.24 -18.34
C ALA A 51 -48.09 6.57 -19.14
N PHE A 52 -48.96 5.57 -19.28
CA PHE A 52 -50.33 5.80 -19.73
C PHE A 52 -51.29 5.35 -18.63
N THR A 53 -52.44 6.02 -18.58
CA THR A 53 -53.53 5.69 -17.66
C THR A 53 -54.45 4.65 -18.30
N PRO A 54 -54.43 3.38 -17.88
CA PRO A 54 -55.24 2.34 -18.52
C PRO A 54 -56.74 2.63 -18.42
N ALA A 55 -57.18 3.31 -17.34
CA ALA A 55 -58.56 3.73 -17.15
C ALA A 55 -59.10 4.62 -18.29
N LEU A 56 -58.29 5.52 -18.85
CA LEU A 56 -58.68 6.38 -19.97
C LEU A 56 -58.86 5.58 -21.27
N ILE A 57 -57.96 4.65 -21.54
CA ILE A 57 -58.02 3.79 -22.73
C ILE A 57 -59.25 2.87 -22.64
N LEU A 58 -59.50 2.27 -21.48
CA LEU A 58 -60.65 1.40 -21.26
C LEU A 58 -61.99 2.17 -21.41
N GLY A 59 -62.04 3.42 -20.95
CA GLY A 59 -63.19 4.30 -21.19
C GLY A 59 -63.44 4.59 -22.67
N GLN A 60 -62.39 4.83 -23.46
CA GLN A 60 -62.49 5.01 -24.91
C GLN A 60 -62.92 3.72 -25.65
N LEU A 61 -62.52 2.56 -25.12
CA LEU A 61 -62.90 1.24 -25.62
C LEU A 61 -64.28 0.77 -25.13
N LYS A 62 -65.04 1.66 -24.47
CA LYS A 62 -66.40 1.42 -23.96
C LYS A 62 -66.51 0.23 -23.00
N TRP A 63 -65.46 -0.03 -22.22
CA TRP A 63 -65.63 -0.77 -20.97
C TRP A 63 -66.52 0.07 -20.04
N GLY A 64 -67.31 -0.56 -19.16
CA GLY A 64 -68.28 0.13 -18.31
C GLY A 64 -67.60 1.02 -17.25
N VAL A 65 -67.06 2.16 -17.66
CA VAL A 65 -66.18 2.97 -16.80
C VAL A 65 -66.97 4.08 -16.13
N THR A 66 -67.07 4.00 -14.80
CA THR A 66 -67.35 5.10 -13.86
C THR A 66 -66.30 6.21 -14.04
N PRO A 67 -66.62 7.50 -13.93
CA PRO A 67 -65.67 8.59 -14.17
C PRO A 67 -64.32 8.36 -13.47
N VAL A 68 -63.22 8.52 -14.23
CA VAL A 68 -61.85 8.30 -13.76
C VAL A 68 -61.58 9.25 -12.59
N PRO A 69 -61.22 8.76 -11.38
CA PRO A 69 -60.90 9.62 -10.24
C PRO A 69 -59.68 10.49 -10.53
N ASP A 70 -59.67 11.75 -10.08
CA ASP A 70 -58.59 12.72 -10.33
C ASP A 70 -57.20 12.23 -9.85
N GLN A 71 -57.17 11.37 -8.83
CA GLN A 71 -55.94 10.70 -8.35
C GLN A 71 -55.30 9.76 -9.39
N GLN A 72 -56.06 9.22 -10.33
CA GLN A 72 -55.53 8.40 -11.44
C GLN A 72 -55.06 9.26 -12.63
N LEU A 73 -55.59 10.48 -12.74
CA LEU A 73 -55.16 11.47 -13.72
C LEU A 73 -53.86 12.16 -13.31
N GLY A 74 -53.53 12.14 -12.01
CA GLY A 74 -52.28 12.65 -11.47
C GLY A 74 -51.17 11.59 -11.39
N GLY A 75 -50.45 11.35 -12.50
CA GLY A 75 -49.09 10.80 -12.37
C GLY A 75 -48.53 9.98 -13.54
N LEU A 76 -47.73 10.61 -14.40
CA LEU A 76 -46.27 10.39 -14.54
C LEU A 76 -45.80 11.28 -15.69
N TYR A 77 -44.91 12.22 -15.39
CA TYR A 77 -44.34 13.16 -16.35
C TYR A 77 -42.95 12.70 -16.78
N LEU A 78 -42.67 12.90 -18.07
CA LEU A 78 -41.43 12.56 -18.77
C LEU A 78 -40.18 12.97 -17.97
N TRP A 79 -39.33 12.00 -17.63
CA TRP A 79 -37.96 12.29 -17.19
C TRP A 79 -37.04 12.35 -18.39
N TYR A 80 -36.89 13.55 -18.94
CA TYR A 80 -35.74 13.96 -19.74
C TYR A 80 -35.10 15.17 -19.05
N LYS A 81 -34.64 15.00 -17.81
CA LYS A 81 -33.75 15.98 -17.18
C LYS A 81 -32.31 15.48 -17.29
N ASP A 82 -31.38 16.41 -17.53
CA ASP A 82 -29.95 16.12 -17.72
C ASP A 82 -29.30 15.44 -16.49
N GLU A 83 -29.91 15.58 -15.33
CA GLU A 83 -29.58 14.81 -14.14
C GLU A 83 -30.39 13.51 -14.13
N GLY A 84 -29.73 12.41 -14.48
CA GLY A 84 -30.35 11.09 -14.59
C GLY A 84 -31.04 10.62 -13.31
N PRO A 85 -31.95 9.64 -13.40
CA PRO A 85 -32.73 9.16 -12.26
C PRO A 85 -31.83 8.58 -11.17
N SER A 86 -32.17 8.84 -9.90
CA SER A 86 -31.43 8.28 -8.78
C SER A 86 -31.54 6.75 -8.77
N THR A 87 -30.55 6.10 -8.15
CA THR A 87 -30.51 4.63 -8.08
C THR A 87 -31.74 4.06 -7.34
N GLN A 88 -32.28 4.79 -6.37
CA GLN A 88 -33.49 4.39 -5.64
C GLN A 88 -34.74 4.45 -6.52
N GLU A 89 -34.88 5.48 -7.37
CA GLU A 89 -36.02 5.61 -8.29
C GLU A 89 -35.98 4.53 -9.39
N VAL A 90 -34.79 4.23 -9.92
CA VAL A 90 -34.60 3.13 -10.87
C VAL A 90 -34.95 1.77 -10.23
N MET A 91 -34.60 1.56 -8.96
CA MET A 91 -34.98 0.35 -8.24
C MET A 91 -36.48 0.28 -7.98
N ALA A 92 -37.14 1.39 -7.64
CA ALA A 92 -38.59 1.45 -7.45
C ALA A 92 -39.35 1.12 -8.74
N VAL A 93 -38.93 1.69 -9.87
CA VAL A 93 -39.50 1.38 -11.19
C VAL A 93 -39.28 -0.10 -11.56
N ARG A 94 -38.08 -0.63 -11.31
CA ARG A 94 -37.79 -2.06 -11.56
C ARG A 94 -38.61 -2.99 -10.67
N LYS A 95 -38.86 -2.61 -9.42
CA LYS A 95 -39.70 -3.38 -8.50
C LYS A 95 -41.16 -3.36 -8.96
N ALA A 96 -41.67 -2.18 -9.31
CA ALA A 96 -43.03 -2.03 -9.82
C ALA A 96 -43.26 -2.85 -11.11
N LEU A 97 -42.33 -2.81 -12.07
CA LEU A 97 -42.45 -3.59 -13.32
C LEU A 97 -42.44 -5.11 -13.13
N ARG A 98 -41.98 -5.60 -11.97
CA ARG A 98 -42.07 -7.01 -11.60
C ARG A 98 -43.40 -7.38 -10.96
N ASP A 99 -44.21 -6.39 -10.62
CA ASP A 99 -45.45 -6.52 -9.84
C ASP A 99 -46.62 -5.92 -10.63
N ILE A 100 -47.00 -6.59 -11.73
CA ILE A 100 -48.07 -6.12 -12.62
C ILE A 100 -49.42 -6.60 -12.06
N HIS A 101 -50.31 -5.65 -11.79
CA HIS A 101 -51.66 -5.94 -11.35
C HIS A 101 -52.61 -6.08 -12.53
N LEU A 102 -53.24 -7.24 -12.64
CA LEU A 102 -54.27 -7.56 -13.62
C LEU A 102 -55.65 -7.33 -13.01
N ARG A 103 -56.56 -6.69 -13.77
CA ARG A 103 -57.96 -6.55 -13.39
C ARG A 103 -58.88 -7.19 -14.42
N GLY A 104 -59.94 -7.84 -13.96
CA GLY A 104 -60.91 -8.53 -14.81
C GLY A 104 -62.34 -8.05 -14.61
N GLN A 105 -63.29 -8.87 -15.07
CA GLN A 105 -64.72 -8.59 -15.03
C GLN A 105 -65.25 -8.25 -13.62
N GLN A 106 -64.65 -8.81 -12.56
CA GLN A 106 -65.06 -8.55 -11.17
C GLN A 106 -64.79 -7.11 -10.73
N GLU A 107 -63.68 -6.51 -11.17
CA GLU A 107 -63.29 -5.15 -10.73
C GLU A 107 -63.68 -4.07 -11.74
N LEU A 108 -63.85 -4.43 -13.02
CA LEU A 108 -64.10 -3.50 -14.13
C LEU A 108 -65.51 -3.60 -14.72
N GLY A 109 -66.33 -4.54 -14.23
CA GLY A 109 -67.69 -4.79 -14.70
C GLY A 109 -67.76 -5.66 -15.96
N GLU A 110 -68.99 -6.00 -16.36
CA GLU A 110 -69.27 -6.83 -17.54
C GLU A 110 -69.12 -6.04 -18.86
N HIS A 111 -68.70 -6.72 -19.92
CA HIS A 111 -68.55 -6.15 -21.26
C HIS A 111 -69.93 -5.75 -21.82
N GLN A 112 -70.29 -4.47 -21.73
CA GLN A 112 -71.60 -4.02 -22.21
C GLN A 112 -71.61 -3.89 -23.74
N THR A 113 -72.41 -4.73 -24.40
CA THR A 113 -72.70 -4.62 -25.83
C THR A 113 -74.01 -3.87 -25.98
N PHE A 114 -73.94 -2.55 -26.19
CA PHE A 114 -75.13 -1.75 -26.44
C PHE A 114 -75.56 -1.91 -27.89
N TYR A 115 -76.59 -2.72 -28.14
CA TYR A 115 -77.38 -2.58 -29.36
C TYR A 115 -78.44 -1.52 -29.08
N SER A 116 -78.40 -0.42 -29.83
CA SER A 116 -79.45 0.57 -29.74
C SER A 116 -80.76 -0.02 -30.30
N GLU A 117 -81.91 0.35 -29.74
CA GLU A 117 -83.21 -0.17 -30.18
C GLU A 117 -83.51 0.21 -31.64
N GLU A 118 -82.88 1.27 -32.15
CA GLU A 118 -82.94 1.68 -33.54
C GLU A 118 -82.27 0.65 -34.48
N TYR A 119 -81.16 0.02 -34.07
CA TYR A 119 -80.50 -1.02 -34.86
C TYR A 119 -81.34 -2.31 -34.92
N LYS A 120 -81.98 -2.68 -33.80
CA LYS A 120 -82.90 -3.83 -33.77
C LYS A 120 -84.11 -3.58 -34.67
N SER A 121 -84.64 -2.35 -34.66
CA SER A 121 -85.75 -1.93 -35.53
C SER A 121 -85.36 -1.92 -37.02
N TRP A 122 -84.17 -1.40 -37.36
CA TRP A 122 -83.63 -1.40 -38.74
C TRP A 122 -83.48 -2.81 -39.34
N ARG A 123 -83.10 -3.79 -38.51
CA ARG A 123 -82.99 -5.21 -38.93
C ARG A 123 -84.37 -5.84 -39.12
N ALA A 124 -85.30 -5.58 -38.21
CA ALA A 124 -86.65 -6.14 -38.26
C ALA A 124 -87.47 -5.60 -39.45
N GLU A 125 -87.29 -4.33 -39.83
CA GLU A 125 -87.94 -3.72 -41.01
C GLU A 125 -87.55 -4.38 -42.34
N ARG A 126 -86.31 -4.85 -42.49
CA ARG A 126 -85.84 -5.46 -43.75
C ARG A 126 -86.17 -6.94 -43.89
N VAL A 127 -86.61 -7.61 -42.82
CA VAL A 127 -87.05 -9.02 -42.84
C VAL A 127 -88.56 -9.12 -43.10
N LYS A 128 -89.34 -8.06 -42.82
CA LYS A 128 -90.76 -7.97 -43.20
C LYS A 128 -90.89 -7.59 -44.69
N GLY A 129 -90.99 -8.59 -45.57
CA GLY A 129 -91.32 -8.31 -46.98
C GLY A 129 -91.17 -9.44 -47.99
N ILE A 130 -90.60 -10.59 -47.62
CA ILE A 130 -90.44 -11.73 -48.55
C ILE A 130 -91.49 -12.79 -48.22
N SER A 131 -92.64 -12.71 -48.89
CA SER A 131 -93.66 -13.78 -48.89
C SER A 131 -93.44 -14.68 -50.11
N ALA A 132 -93.37 -15.99 -49.90
CA ALA A 132 -93.22 -16.99 -50.96
C ALA A 132 -94.54 -17.12 -51.77
N PRO A 133 -94.50 -17.32 -53.10
CA PRO A 133 -95.74 -17.39 -53.88
C PRO A 133 -96.40 -18.77 -53.75
N SER A 134 -97.66 -18.80 -53.31
CA SER A 134 -98.55 -19.96 -53.38
C SER A 134 -99.33 -19.94 -54.70
N PHE A 135 -99.24 -21.02 -55.48
CA PHE A 135 -100.07 -21.23 -56.68
C PHE A 135 -101.27 -22.14 -56.35
N SER A 136 -102.49 -21.65 -56.62
CA SER A 136 -103.72 -22.46 -56.62
C SER A 136 -104.11 -22.81 -58.06
N ILE A 137 -104.40 -24.09 -58.31
CA ILE A 137 -104.81 -24.64 -59.62
C ILE A 137 -106.34 -24.91 -59.58
N PRO A 138 -107.14 -24.43 -60.55
CA PRO A 138 -108.59 -24.70 -60.62
C PRO A 138 -108.90 -26.12 -61.14
N PRO A 139 -110.08 -26.70 -60.84
CA PRO A 139 -110.40 -28.09 -61.13
C PRO A 139 -110.88 -28.28 -62.58
N ALA A 140 -110.33 -29.29 -63.27
CA ALA A 140 -110.80 -29.72 -64.59
C ALA A 140 -111.58 -31.04 -64.47
N LYS A 141 -112.87 -30.99 -64.83
CA LYS A 141 -113.70 -32.16 -65.11
C LYS A 141 -113.76 -32.38 -66.62
N GLY A 142 -113.43 -33.59 -67.06
CA GLY A 142 -114.16 -34.28 -68.13
C GLY A 142 -113.51 -34.33 -69.53
N GLY A 143 -113.07 -35.53 -69.89
CA GLY A 143 -113.32 -36.12 -71.22
C GLY A 143 -112.20 -36.00 -72.26
N LEU A 144 -111.56 -37.14 -72.54
CA LEU A 144 -110.36 -37.25 -73.37
C LEU A 144 -110.54 -36.84 -74.83
N THR A 145 -109.57 -36.08 -75.34
CA THR A 145 -109.40 -35.78 -76.77
C THR A 145 -107.98 -36.13 -77.27
N PRO A 146 -107.78 -36.41 -78.57
CA PRO A 146 -106.53 -36.98 -79.13
C PRO A 146 -105.23 -36.20 -78.84
N THR A 147 -105.33 -34.92 -78.47
CA THR A 147 -104.21 -34.06 -78.05
C THR A 147 -103.57 -34.50 -76.72
N GLU A 148 -104.32 -35.18 -75.85
CA GLU A 148 -103.85 -35.66 -74.54
C GLU A 148 -102.90 -36.86 -74.66
N ALA A 149 -103.01 -37.66 -75.73
CA ALA A 149 -102.10 -38.78 -75.98
C ALA A 149 -100.67 -38.30 -76.34
N ILE A 150 -100.55 -37.18 -77.06
CA ILE A 150 -99.25 -36.57 -77.41
C ILE A 150 -98.62 -35.91 -76.18
N LEU A 151 -99.42 -35.27 -75.33
CA LEU A 151 -98.97 -34.73 -74.04
C LEU A 151 -98.48 -35.84 -73.10
N GLY A 152 -99.17 -36.98 -73.03
CA GLY A 152 -98.74 -38.14 -72.23
C GLY A 152 -97.37 -38.71 -72.66
N ALA A 153 -97.04 -38.69 -73.95
CA ALA A 153 -95.71 -39.08 -74.42
C ALA A 153 -94.61 -38.07 -74.02
N LYS A 154 -94.93 -36.76 -74.02
CA LYS A 154 -94.02 -35.70 -73.57
C LYS A 154 -93.75 -35.75 -72.06
N VAL A 155 -94.77 -36.06 -71.26
CA VAL A 155 -94.65 -36.24 -69.81
C VAL A 155 -93.67 -37.36 -69.49
N ARG A 156 -93.81 -38.54 -70.12
CA ARG A 156 -92.87 -39.67 -69.91
C ARG A 156 -91.41 -39.34 -70.25
N MET A 157 -91.17 -38.55 -71.31
CA MET A 157 -89.81 -38.13 -71.67
C MET A 157 -89.21 -37.15 -70.65
N LEU A 158 -90.02 -36.23 -70.11
CA LEU A 158 -89.59 -35.33 -69.05
C LEU A 158 -89.36 -36.06 -67.73
N GLU A 159 -90.15 -37.07 -67.41
CA GLU A 159 -89.94 -37.94 -66.24
C GLU A 159 -88.59 -38.68 -66.34
N TYR A 160 -88.25 -39.23 -67.51
CA TYR A 160 -86.95 -39.86 -67.72
C TYR A 160 -85.77 -38.87 -67.57
N ARG A 161 -85.89 -37.68 -68.16
CA ARG A 161 -84.88 -36.62 -68.01
C ARG A 161 -84.74 -36.13 -66.58
N LEU A 162 -85.84 -36.09 -65.83
CA LEU A 162 -85.85 -35.74 -64.42
C LEU A 162 -85.13 -36.81 -63.59
N GLN A 163 -85.35 -38.09 -63.87
CA GLN A 163 -84.66 -39.18 -63.18
C GLN A 163 -83.16 -39.19 -63.49
N GLU A 164 -82.76 -39.01 -64.75
CA GLU A 164 -81.35 -38.90 -65.13
C GLU A 164 -80.67 -37.67 -64.47
N ALA A 165 -81.40 -36.57 -64.29
CA ALA A 165 -80.90 -35.40 -63.55
C ALA A 165 -80.75 -35.69 -62.04
N ARG A 166 -81.65 -36.48 -61.45
CA ARG A 166 -81.55 -36.94 -60.05
C ARG A 166 -80.36 -37.86 -59.84
N ASP A 167 -80.17 -38.87 -60.70
CA ASP A 167 -79.04 -39.80 -60.62
C ASP A 167 -77.70 -39.07 -60.78
N ARG A 168 -77.63 -38.06 -61.66
CA ARG A 168 -76.46 -37.16 -61.79
C ARG A 168 -76.25 -36.28 -60.55
N GLY A 169 -77.32 -35.89 -59.85
CA GLY A 169 -77.26 -35.16 -58.59
C GLY A 169 -76.66 -36.02 -57.49
N GLU A 170 -77.19 -37.22 -57.29
CA GLU A 170 -76.70 -38.17 -56.29
C GLU A 170 -75.22 -38.53 -56.49
N MET A 171 -74.79 -38.72 -57.75
CA MET A 171 -73.37 -38.94 -58.06
C MET A 171 -72.48 -37.76 -57.67
N LYS A 172 -72.95 -36.52 -57.82
CA LYS A 172 -72.21 -35.32 -57.40
C LYS A 172 -72.18 -35.18 -55.88
N ASP A 173 -73.26 -35.52 -55.19
CA ASP A 173 -73.32 -35.48 -53.74
C ASP A 173 -72.35 -36.50 -53.12
N VAL A 174 -72.27 -37.71 -53.67
CA VAL A 174 -71.27 -38.72 -53.28
C VAL A 174 -69.84 -38.23 -53.56
N ALA A 175 -69.61 -37.55 -54.68
CA ALA A 175 -68.30 -36.98 -55.00
C ALA A 175 -67.91 -35.84 -54.05
N LEU A 176 -68.86 -34.98 -53.66
CA LEU A 176 -68.65 -33.93 -52.67
C LEU A 176 -68.33 -34.53 -51.29
N GLU A 177 -69.06 -35.55 -50.85
CA GLU A 177 -68.80 -36.20 -49.57
C GLU A 177 -67.40 -36.86 -49.52
N LYS A 178 -66.97 -37.48 -50.63
CA LYS A 178 -65.60 -37.99 -50.77
C LYS A 178 -64.56 -36.86 -50.70
N SER A 179 -64.81 -35.74 -51.38
CA SER A 179 -63.93 -34.57 -51.34
C SER A 179 -63.84 -33.97 -49.93
N ASP A 180 -64.96 -33.88 -49.19
CA ASP A 180 -64.99 -33.35 -47.83
C ASP A 180 -64.26 -34.25 -46.83
N LYS A 181 -64.34 -35.58 -47.01
CA LYS A 181 -63.56 -36.55 -46.23
C LYS A 181 -62.06 -36.35 -46.47
N VAL A 182 -61.65 -36.17 -47.73
CA VAL A 182 -60.24 -35.90 -48.08
C VAL A 182 -59.79 -34.55 -47.51
N ALA A 183 -60.60 -33.50 -47.65
CA ALA A 183 -60.30 -32.18 -47.10
C ALA A 183 -60.16 -32.21 -45.58
N SER A 184 -61.02 -32.97 -44.88
CA SER A 184 -60.92 -33.14 -43.43
C SER A 184 -59.65 -33.89 -43.02
N SER A 185 -59.29 -34.96 -43.76
CA SER A 185 -58.05 -35.70 -43.52
C SER A 185 -56.81 -34.81 -43.69
N LEU A 186 -56.74 -34.06 -44.80
CA LEU A 186 -55.64 -33.13 -45.07
C LEU A 186 -55.54 -32.03 -44.00
N LYS A 187 -56.68 -31.56 -43.49
CA LYS A 187 -56.71 -30.55 -42.41
C LYS A 187 -56.12 -31.09 -41.11
N GLU A 188 -56.38 -32.35 -40.77
CA GLU A 188 -55.74 -32.99 -39.61
C GLU A 188 -54.26 -33.27 -39.84
N GLU A 189 -53.85 -33.65 -41.05
CA GLU A 189 -52.44 -33.83 -41.40
C GLU A 189 -51.66 -32.51 -41.30
N ILE A 190 -52.20 -31.40 -41.81
CA ILE A 190 -51.61 -30.06 -41.65
C ILE A 190 -51.49 -29.68 -40.17
N LYS A 191 -52.50 -29.99 -39.35
CA LYS A 191 -52.42 -29.74 -37.90
C LYS A 191 -51.34 -30.61 -37.23
N SER A 192 -51.16 -31.85 -37.67
CA SER A 192 -50.08 -32.72 -37.19
C SER A 192 -48.72 -32.14 -37.55
N LEU A 193 -48.48 -31.86 -38.83
CA LEU A 193 -47.20 -31.33 -39.32
C LEU A 193 -46.81 -30.00 -38.66
N LYS A 194 -47.79 -29.12 -38.39
CA LYS A 194 -47.55 -27.88 -37.64
C LYS A 194 -47.09 -28.12 -36.20
N ARG A 195 -47.64 -29.14 -35.53
CA ARG A 195 -47.20 -29.53 -34.18
C ARG A 195 -45.79 -30.10 -34.22
N ASP A 196 -45.52 -31.01 -35.15
CA ASP A 196 -44.22 -31.66 -35.29
C ASP A 196 -43.11 -30.64 -35.62
N TYR A 197 -43.40 -29.66 -36.48
CA TYR A 197 -42.46 -28.57 -36.80
C TYR A 197 -42.18 -27.69 -35.58
N ALA A 198 -43.21 -27.32 -34.80
CA ALA A 198 -43.04 -26.52 -33.60
C ALA A 198 -42.19 -27.26 -32.55
N GLU A 199 -42.40 -28.57 -32.38
CA GLU A 199 -41.62 -29.41 -31.48
C GLU A 199 -40.17 -29.53 -31.93
N MET A 200 -39.91 -29.78 -33.22
CA MET A 200 -38.57 -29.84 -33.78
C MET A 200 -37.80 -28.52 -33.64
N SER A 201 -38.48 -27.39 -33.88
CA SER A 201 -37.92 -26.06 -33.69
C SER A 201 -37.57 -25.80 -32.22
N ALA A 202 -38.48 -26.12 -31.29
CA ALA A 202 -38.24 -26.00 -29.86
C ALA A 202 -37.04 -26.86 -29.39
N ARG A 203 -36.97 -28.11 -29.85
CA ARG A 203 -35.87 -29.04 -29.55
C ARG A 203 -34.53 -28.54 -30.10
N THR A 204 -34.53 -27.96 -31.30
CA THR A 204 -33.32 -27.38 -31.91
C THR A 204 -32.81 -26.18 -31.11
N ASN A 205 -33.71 -25.28 -30.70
CA ASN A 205 -33.38 -24.14 -29.85
C ASN A 205 -32.85 -24.61 -28.47
N GLN A 206 -33.48 -25.61 -27.87
CA GLN A 206 -33.03 -26.18 -26.60
C GLN A 206 -31.62 -26.77 -26.69
N LEU A 207 -31.32 -27.54 -27.75
CA LEU A 207 -29.98 -28.10 -27.97
C LEU A 207 -28.93 -27.00 -28.18
N THR A 208 -29.29 -25.92 -28.85
CA THR A 208 -28.40 -24.78 -29.09
C THR A 208 -28.05 -24.08 -27.77
N MET A 209 -29.06 -23.84 -26.92
CA MET A 209 -28.88 -23.28 -25.57
C MET A 209 -28.00 -24.19 -24.69
N ILE A 210 -28.22 -25.51 -24.70
CA ILE A 210 -27.38 -26.45 -23.94
C ILE A 210 -25.91 -26.39 -24.37
N ARG A 211 -25.64 -26.29 -25.68
CA ARG A 211 -24.28 -26.16 -26.19
C ARG A 211 -23.62 -24.85 -25.76
N GLN A 212 -24.36 -23.74 -25.83
CA GLN A 212 -23.88 -22.43 -25.38
C GLN A 212 -23.59 -22.42 -23.88
N ASN A 213 -24.49 -22.99 -23.06
CA ASN A 213 -24.30 -23.09 -21.62
C ASN A 213 -23.06 -23.91 -21.28
N ARG A 214 -22.85 -25.07 -21.93
CA ARG A 214 -21.63 -25.87 -21.72
C ARG A 214 -20.36 -25.10 -22.09
N ALA A 215 -20.37 -24.39 -23.22
CA ALA A 215 -19.22 -23.57 -23.61
C ALA A 215 -18.92 -22.46 -22.59
N MET A 216 -19.96 -21.81 -22.04
CA MET A 216 -19.81 -20.81 -20.98
C MET A 216 -19.32 -21.44 -19.66
N GLU A 217 -19.79 -22.63 -19.30
CA GLU A 217 -19.31 -23.38 -18.13
C GLU A 217 -17.82 -23.70 -18.24
N ASP A 218 -17.37 -24.17 -19.41
CA ASP A 218 -15.96 -24.44 -19.70
C ASP A 218 -15.11 -23.16 -19.62
N GLU A 219 -15.63 -22.03 -20.13
CA GLU A 219 -14.96 -20.72 -20.03
C GLU A 219 -14.86 -20.24 -18.58
N ILE A 220 -15.93 -20.36 -17.78
CA ILE A 220 -15.91 -20.03 -16.36
C ILE A 220 -14.88 -20.89 -15.62
N LEU A 221 -14.81 -22.19 -15.93
CA LEU A 221 -13.84 -23.11 -15.32
C LEU A 221 -12.39 -22.70 -15.67
N SER A 222 -12.14 -22.34 -16.93
CA SER A 222 -10.86 -21.82 -17.41
C SER A 222 -10.46 -20.52 -16.68
N LEU A 223 -11.39 -19.58 -16.56
CA LEU A 223 -11.16 -18.31 -15.86
C LEU A 223 -10.88 -18.53 -14.36
N ARG A 224 -11.59 -19.45 -13.71
CA ARG A 224 -11.33 -19.82 -12.30
C ARG A 224 -9.91 -20.35 -12.12
N ARG A 225 -9.48 -21.32 -12.95
CA ARG A 225 -8.10 -21.84 -12.90
C ARG A 225 -7.05 -20.75 -13.09
N ARG A 226 -7.28 -19.80 -13.99
CA ARG A 226 -6.39 -18.64 -14.20
C ARG A 226 -6.34 -17.72 -12.98
N LEU A 227 -7.48 -17.48 -12.33
CA LEU A 227 -7.55 -16.69 -11.11
C LEU A 227 -6.84 -17.37 -9.95
N ASP A 228 -7.04 -18.69 -9.77
CA ASP A 228 -6.39 -19.48 -8.72
C ASP A 228 -4.87 -19.49 -8.92
N ALA A 229 -4.39 -19.76 -10.14
CA ALA A 229 -2.96 -19.71 -10.48
C ALA A 229 -2.36 -18.32 -10.26
N ARG A 230 -3.09 -17.25 -10.60
CA ARG A 230 -2.66 -15.87 -10.33
C ARG A 230 -2.63 -15.57 -8.83
N GLY A 231 -3.59 -16.09 -8.06
CA GLY A 231 -3.63 -15.95 -6.61
C GLY A 231 -2.50 -16.69 -5.90
N GLU A 232 -2.12 -17.87 -6.39
CA GLU A 232 -0.93 -18.60 -5.94
C GLU A 232 0.35 -17.83 -6.26
N ALA A 233 0.52 -17.38 -7.50
CA ALA A 233 1.68 -16.57 -7.90
C ALA A 233 1.80 -15.29 -7.06
N TRP A 234 0.68 -14.62 -6.78
CA TRP A 234 0.68 -13.42 -5.93
C TRP A 234 1.07 -13.73 -4.48
N ARG A 235 0.59 -14.85 -3.92
CA ARG A 235 1.03 -15.32 -2.58
C ARG A 235 2.53 -15.62 -2.54
N THR A 236 3.08 -16.28 -3.57
CA THR A 236 4.52 -16.56 -3.62
C THR A 236 5.36 -15.29 -3.72
N VAL A 237 4.91 -14.30 -4.51
CA VAL A 237 5.61 -13.01 -4.63
C VAL A 237 5.53 -12.23 -3.33
N SER A 238 4.36 -12.19 -2.68
CA SER A 238 4.19 -11.49 -1.40
C SER A 238 5.04 -12.11 -0.29
N GLU A 239 5.14 -13.44 -0.23
CA GLU A 239 6.01 -14.11 0.74
C GLU A 239 7.49 -13.82 0.45
N ALA A 240 7.92 -13.88 -0.81
CA ALA A 240 9.29 -13.53 -1.19
C ALA A 240 9.63 -12.07 -0.86
N GLU A 241 8.70 -11.14 -1.03
CA GLU A 241 8.85 -9.73 -0.66
C GLU A 241 9.01 -9.58 0.86
N ARG A 242 8.22 -10.30 1.66
CA ARG A 242 8.36 -10.31 3.13
C ARG A 242 9.72 -10.81 3.58
N VAL A 243 10.20 -11.91 3.00
CA VAL A 243 11.53 -12.46 3.29
C VAL A 243 12.62 -11.45 2.91
N ALA A 244 12.53 -10.85 1.71
CA ALA A 244 13.49 -9.84 1.27
C ALA A 244 13.52 -8.60 2.18
N VAL A 245 12.36 -8.14 2.66
CA VAL A 245 12.27 -7.03 3.63
C VAL A 245 12.92 -7.41 4.96
N GLN A 246 12.70 -8.64 5.43
CA GLN A 246 13.33 -9.14 6.65
C GLN A 246 14.86 -9.22 6.50
N ASP A 247 15.36 -9.78 5.40
CA ASP A 247 16.80 -9.90 5.10
C ASP A 247 17.46 -8.52 4.99
N LEU A 248 16.81 -7.56 4.33
CA LEU A 248 17.25 -6.16 4.28
C LEU A 248 17.28 -5.52 5.68
N GLY A 249 16.31 -5.84 6.53
CA GLY A 249 16.27 -5.41 7.92
C GLY A 249 17.45 -5.93 8.73
N GLN A 250 17.77 -7.22 8.57
CA GLN A 250 18.93 -7.87 9.21
C GLN A 250 20.25 -7.27 8.69
N ALA A 251 20.42 -7.14 7.37
CA ALA A 251 21.61 -6.54 6.77
C ALA A 251 21.86 -5.11 7.29
N ARG A 252 20.79 -4.29 7.41
CA ARG A 252 20.87 -2.94 8.00
C ARG A 252 21.26 -2.97 9.47
N ALA A 253 20.79 -3.95 10.25
CA ALA A 253 21.21 -4.10 11.65
C ALA A 253 22.71 -4.43 11.75
N THR A 254 23.17 -5.39 10.94
CA THR A 254 24.58 -5.77 10.88
C THR A 254 25.48 -4.60 10.47
N ILE A 255 25.07 -3.78 9.48
CA ILE A 255 25.81 -2.57 9.08
C ILE A 255 25.92 -1.57 10.25
N ARG A 256 24.84 -1.36 11.02
CA ARG A 256 24.87 -0.48 12.20
C ARG A 256 25.82 -1.00 13.27
N ASP A 257 25.87 -2.31 13.48
CA ASP A 257 26.78 -2.91 14.45
C ASP A 257 28.24 -2.79 14.03
N TYR A 258 28.55 -2.99 12.73
CA TYR A 258 29.88 -2.72 12.19
C TYR A 258 30.27 -1.24 12.32
N GLN A 259 29.35 -0.32 12.04
CA GLN A 259 29.61 1.12 12.22
C GLN A 259 29.95 1.44 13.68
N ARG A 260 29.18 0.90 14.64
CA ARG A 260 29.45 1.09 16.07
C ARG A 260 30.81 0.52 16.48
N ALA A 261 31.18 -0.65 15.96
CA ALA A 261 32.48 -1.26 16.22
C ALA A 261 33.63 -0.41 15.66
N LEU A 262 33.45 0.18 14.47
CA LEU A 262 34.42 1.09 13.86
C LEU A 262 34.59 2.37 14.68
N ASP A 263 33.50 2.98 15.13
CA ASP A 263 33.54 4.17 15.97
C ASP A 263 34.27 3.90 17.29
N GLN A 264 34.02 2.74 17.92
CA GLN A 264 34.75 2.30 19.11
C GLN A 264 36.25 2.08 18.83
N ALA A 265 36.60 1.54 17.65
CA ALA A 265 38.00 1.36 17.26
C ALA A 265 38.72 2.71 17.10
N HIS A 266 38.09 3.69 16.44
CA HIS A 266 38.63 5.04 16.30
C HIS A 266 38.81 5.73 17.67
N GLN A 267 37.86 5.55 18.60
CA GLN A 267 38.01 6.08 19.97
C GLN A 267 39.21 5.46 20.70
N ARG A 268 39.43 4.15 20.56
CA ARG A 268 40.60 3.48 21.13
C ARG A 268 41.90 3.98 20.50
N GLU A 269 41.93 4.15 19.17
CA GLU A 269 43.10 4.69 18.47
C GLU A 269 43.43 6.11 18.94
N ALA A 270 42.42 6.98 19.09
CA ALA A 270 42.61 8.31 19.65
C ALA A 270 43.17 8.26 21.07
N GLY A 271 42.66 7.36 21.92
CA GLY A 271 43.20 7.13 23.26
C GLY A 271 44.66 6.66 23.25
N TYR A 272 45.04 5.76 22.34
CA TYR A 272 46.44 5.33 22.19
C TYR A 272 47.36 6.44 21.71
N LYS A 273 46.91 7.29 20.77
CA LYS A 273 47.69 8.45 20.31
C LYS A 273 47.96 9.43 21.45
N GLN A 274 46.93 9.75 22.24
CA GLN A 274 47.10 10.60 23.41
C GLN A 274 48.06 9.99 24.44
N ALA A 275 47.92 8.69 24.75
CA ALA A 275 48.82 8.01 25.67
C ALA A 275 50.27 8.00 25.18
N LEU A 276 50.49 7.87 23.86
CA LEU A 276 51.81 7.94 23.25
C LEU A 276 52.42 9.34 23.37
N GLU A 277 51.64 10.39 23.07
CA GLU A 277 52.06 11.79 23.23
C GLU A 277 52.42 12.11 24.69
N GLU A 278 51.60 11.66 25.66
CA GLU A 278 51.91 11.81 27.08
C GLU A 278 53.18 11.06 27.49
N SER A 279 53.41 9.85 26.95
CA SER A 279 54.62 9.08 27.21
C SER A 279 55.86 9.78 26.65
N GLN A 280 55.78 10.31 25.42
CA GLN A 280 56.87 11.05 24.79
C GLN A 280 57.19 12.35 25.55
N ALA A 281 56.16 13.06 26.03
CA ALA A 281 56.35 14.25 26.86
C ALA A 281 57.04 13.91 28.20
N ARG A 282 56.67 12.79 28.84
CA ARG A 282 57.34 12.31 30.07
C ARG A 282 58.79 11.93 29.81
N GLU A 283 59.07 11.25 28.71
CA GLU A 283 60.43 10.87 28.32
C GLU A 283 61.31 12.11 28.07
N ALA A 284 60.79 13.12 27.36
CA ALA A 284 61.49 14.38 27.15
C ALA A 284 61.79 15.09 28.49
N HIS A 285 60.82 15.13 29.41
CA HIS A 285 61.03 15.72 30.72
C HIS A 285 62.10 14.99 31.55
N LEU A 286 62.08 13.66 31.54
CA LEU A 286 63.09 12.85 32.23
C LEU A 286 64.49 13.04 31.63
N ASN A 287 64.59 13.16 30.30
CA ASN A 287 65.86 13.46 29.63
C ASN A 287 66.41 14.83 30.03
N ASP A 288 65.57 15.86 30.12
CA ASP A 288 65.99 17.19 30.60
C ASP A 288 66.46 17.14 32.06
N GLN A 289 65.76 16.41 32.92
CA GLN A 289 66.18 16.20 34.31
C GLN A 289 67.52 15.47 34.41
N LEU A 290 67.71 14.41 33.62
CA LEU A 290 68.96 13.65 33.58
C LEU A 290 70.12 14.53 33.11
N LYS A 291 69.89 15.35 32.09
CA LYS A 291 70.90 16.31 31.60
C LYS A 291 71.31 17.29 32.70
N GLY A 292 70.35 17.86 33.42
CA GLY A 292 70.64 18.75 34.56
C GLY A 292 71.42 18.06 35.69
N LEU A 293 71.13 16.79 35.96
CA LEU A 293 71.89 16.01 36.94
C LEU A 293 73.33 15.73 36.49
N ILE A 294 73.55 15.42 35.21
CA ILE A 294 74.90 15.24 34.64
C ILE A 294 75.70 16.54 34.77
N GLU A 295 75.13 17.67 34.33
CA GLU A 295 75.78 18.98 34.45
C GLU A 295 76.11 19.34 35.91
N SER A 296 75.20 19.04 36.84
CA SER A 296 75.45 19.27 38.27
C SER A 296 76.56 18.35 38.82
N HIS A 297 76.61 17.10 38.38
CA HIS A 297 77.63 16.15 38.80
C HIS A 297 79.01 16.57 38.28
N ASP A 298 79.11 16.93 37.01
CA ASP A 298 80.36 17.38 36.39
C ASP A 298 80.90 18.63 37.08
N ASN A 299 80.03 19.60 37.40
CA ASN A 299 80.41 20.78 38.17
C ASN A 299 80.87 20.42 39.60
N MET A 300 80.24 19.44 40.26
CA MET A 300 80.73 18.99 41.57
C MET A 300 82.10 18.32 41.48
N GLN A 301 82.37 17.54 40.43
CA GLN A 301 83.69 16.95 40.21
C GLN A 301 84.76 18.01 39.94
N GLU A 302 84.45 19.04 39.15
CA GLU A 302 85.36 20.16 38.90
C GLU A 302 85.67 20.94 40.20
N ASN A 303 84.63 21.25 40.98
CA ASN A 303 84.80 21.92 42.28
C ASN A 303 85.61 21.07 43.28
N GLN A 304 85.41 19.75 43.27
CA GLN A 304 86.21 18.85 44.11
C GLN A 304 87.68 18.86 43.68
N ALA A 305 87.98 18.83 42.39
CA ALA A 305 89.35 18.90 41.89
C ALA A 305 90.04 20.22 42.27
N ILE A 306 89.34 21.34 42.13
CA ILE A 306 89.82 22.67 42.56
C ILE A 306 90.08 22.68 44.07
N TRP A 307 89.17 22.12 44.87
CA TRP A 307 89.32 22.05 46.31
C TRP A 307 90.53 21.20 46.72
N GLU A 308 90.72 20.04 46.11
CA GLU A 308 91.88 19.16 46.36
C GLU A 308 93.20 19.85 45.98
N ASP A 309 93.25 20.58 44.86
CA ASP A 309 94.43 21.33 44.42
C ASP A 309 94.76 22.48 45.38
N ASN A 310 93.76 23.26 45.80
CA ASN A 310 93.92 24.32 46.79
C ASN A 310 94.46 23.78 48.14
N TRP A 311 93.98 22.62 48.59
CA TRP A 311 94.48 22.01 49.82
C TRP A 311 95.91 21.51 49.70
N LYS A 312 96.31 20.97 48.55
CA LYS A 312 97.71 20.60 48.28
C LYS A 312 98.62 21.82 48.33
N CYS A 313 98.25 22.90 47.64
CA CYS A 313 98.99 24.17 47.67
C CYS A 313 99.14 24.71 49.10
N ASN A 314 98.05 24.75 49.88
CA ASN A 314 98.11 25.18 51.28
C ASN A 314 99.02 24.29 52.14
N PHE A 315 99.02 22.97 51.91
CA PHE A 315 99.88 22.04 52.64
C PHE A 315 101.36 22.25 52.28
N ASP A 316 101.66 22.42 50.99
CA ASP A 316 103.00 22.69 50.49
C ASP A 316 103.54 24.03 51.02
N GLU A 317 102.70 25.08 51.05
CA GLU A 317 103.02 26.37 51.67
C GLU A 317 103.32 26.20 53.17
N CYS A 318 102.46 25.47 53.90
CA CYS A 318 102.66 25.20 55.32
C CYS A 318 103.95 24.42 55.60
N GLU A 319 104.28 23.40 54.80
CA GLU A 319 105.55 22.66 54.93
C GLU A 319 106.75 23.56 54.59
N GLN A 320 106.64 24.41 53.57
CA GLN A 320 107.69 25.36 53.23
C GLN A 320 107.94 26.36 54.36
N GLU A 321 106.89 26.93 54.95
CA GLU A 321 107.00 27.83 56.10
C GLU A 321 107.61 27.12 57.32
N LYS A 322 107.18 25.89 57.60
CA LYS A 322 107.75 25.07 58.66
C LYS A 322 109.25 24.84 58.47
N GLU A 323 109.69 24.46 57.27
CA GLU A 323 111.12 24.26 56.98
C GLU A 323 111.90 25.57 57.03
N GLN A 324 111.32 26.70 56.60
CA GLN A 324 111.93 28.02 56.78
C GLN A 324 112.10 28.38 58.26
N TRP A 325 111.07 28.16 59.08
CA TRP A 325 111.15 28.42 60.53
C TRP A 325 112.14 27.49 61.21
N LYS A 326 112.16 26.22 60.84
CA LYS A 326 113.15 25.25 61.30
C LYS A 326 114.56 25.72 60.97
N GLY A 327 114.80 26.19 59.74
CA GLY A 327 116.07 26.78 59.32
C GLY A 327 116.47 28.02 60.13
N LYS A 328 115.54 28.95 60.38
CA LYS A 328 115.77 30.13 61.23
C LYS A 328 116.15 29.74 62.66
N CYS A 329 115.43 28.78 63.25
CA CYS A 329 115.72 28.28 64.59
C CYS A 329 117.12 27.64 64.65
N HIS A 330 117.49 26.81 63.68
CA HIS A 330 118.83 26.25 63.58
C HIS A 330 119.90 27.35 63.48
N ALA A 331 119.70 28.36 62.62
CA ALA A 331 120.65 29.47 62.49
C ALA A 331 120.84 30.26 63.80
N ILE A 332 119.76 30.47 64.57
CA ILE A 332 119.83 31.12 65.89
C ILE A 332 120.62 30.26 66.88
N ILE A 333 120.35 28.95 66.93
CA ILE A 333 121.05 28.00 67.82
C ILE A 333 122.54 27.95 67.48
N GLU A 334 122.88 27.85 66.19
CA GLU A 334 124.26 27.87 65.71
C GLU A 334 124.96 29.20 66.06
N GLY A 335 124.29 30.34 65.84
CA GLY A 335 124.84 31.65 66.17
C GLY A 335 125.12 31.84 67.67
N PHE A 336 124.20 31.40 68.54
CA PHE A 336 124.45 31.41 69.99
C PHE A 336 125.57 30.46 70.40
N GLY A 337 125.68 29.31 69.73
CA GLY A 337 126.78 28.37 69.95
C GLY A 337 128.13 28.95 69.58
N ASP A 338 128.26 29.52 68.38
CA ASP A 338 129.51 30.14 67.91
C ASP A 338 129.93 31.30 68.83
N PHE A 339 128.96 32.07 69.31
CA PHE A 339 129.20 33.11 70.30
C PHE A 339 129.71 32.53 71.64
N ALA A 340 129.07 31.47 72.13
CA ALA A 340 129.48 30.78 73.36
C ALA A 340 130.88 30.15 73.24
N ASP A 341 131.19 29.53 72.10
CA ASP A 341 132.51 28.94 71.83
C ASP A 341 133.60 30.01 71.83
N LYS A 342 133.37 31.16 71.16
CA LYS A 342 134.29 32.31 71.20
C LYS A 342 134.49 32.83 72.62
N TRP A 343 133.42 32.98 73.40
CA TRP A 343 133.50 33.41 74.79
C TRP A 343 134.32 32.44 75.65
N LEU A 344 134.15 31.14 75.47
CA LEU A 344 134.93 30.14 76.20
C LEU A 344 136.42 30.26 75.89
N VAL A 345 136.79 30.43 74.62
CA VAL A 345 138.20 30.65 74.23
C VAL A 345 138.74 31.92 74.91
N THR A 346 138.05 33.05 74.79
CA THR A 346 138.50 34.31 75.41
C THR A 346 138.61 34.23 76.93
N PHE A 347 137.67 33.55 77.60
CA PHE A 347 137.74 33.37 79.05
C PHE A 347 138.86 32.42 79.46
N GLU A 348 139.14 31.38 78.68
CA GLU A 348 140.28 30.49 78.92
C GLU A 348 141.62 31.21 78.73
N GLU A 349 141.76 32.01 77.67
CA GLU A 349 142.93 32.88 77.43
C GLU A 349 143.13 33.87 78.58
N ALA A 350 142.09 34.60 78.97
CA ALA A 350 142.15 35.53 80.09
C ALA A 350 142.52 34.81 81.40
N GLN A 351 141.95 33.63 81.66
CA GLN A 351 142.28 32.83 82.83
C GLN A 351 143.75 32.39 82.82
N GLN A 352 144.29 31.98 81.68
CA GLN A 352 145.71 31.64 81.52
C GLN A 352 146.60 32.85 81.77
N GLU A 353 146.25 34.02 81.23
CA GLU A 353 146.98 35.28 81.44
C GLU A 353 147.03 35.66 82.93
N PHE A 354 145.91 35.54 83.65
CA PHE A 354 145.87 35.75 85.10
C PHE A 354 146.72 34.73 85.89
N HIS A 355 146.89 33.50 85.41
CA HIS A 355 147.79 32.54 86.05
C HIS A 355 149.26 32.85 85.78
N MET A 356 149.59 33.49 84.65
CA MET A 356 150.95 33.87 84.30
C MET A 356 151.43 35.13 85.03
N TYR A 357 150.52 36.02 85.45
CA TYR A 357 150.83 37.25 86.18
C TYR A 357 150.12 37.30 87.55
N PRO A 358 150.62 36.57 88.57
CA PRO A 358 149.97 36.47 89.88
C PRO A 358 149.90 37.80 90.65
N ASP A 359 150.72 38.80 90.30
CA ASP A 359 150.72 40.13 90.94
C ASP A 359 149.51 40.99 90.52
N THR A 360 148.82 40.62 89.43
CA THR A 360 147.54 41.22 89.03
C THR A 360 146.36 40.54 89.73
N GLU A 361 146.15 40.83 91.02
CA GLU A 361 145.01 40.30 91.77
C GLU A 361 143.67 40.74 91.15
N ILE A 362 142.92 39.78 90.60
CA ILE A 362 141.55 40.01 90.14
C ILE A 362 140.67 40.29 91.36
N ARG A 363 139.93 41.40 91.33
CA ARG A 363 138.92 41.69 92.36
C ARG A 363 137.92 40.54 92.47
N PRO A 364 137.56 40.08 93.68
CA PRO A 364 136.68 38.92 93.88
C PRO A 364 135.35 38.97 93.09
N ALA A 365 134.77 40.16 92.92
CA ALA A 365 133.56 40.36 92.12
C ALA A 365 133.76 40.08 90.61
N MET A 366 134.91 40.45 90.06
CA MET A 366 135.25 40.15 88.66
C MET A 366 135.54 38.66 88.48
N GLY A 367 136.22 38.02 89.43
CA GLY A 367 136.43 36.57 89.40
C GLY A 367 135.13 35.75 89.50
N ALA A 368 134.14 36.23 90.27
CA ALA A 368 132.80 35.65 90.32
C ALA A 368 132.07 35.82 88.98
N LEU A 369 132.12 37.01 88.39
CA LEU A 369 131.54 37.30 87.08
C LEU A 369 132.10 36.38 86.00
N PHE A 370 133.42 36.21 85.91
CA PHE A 370 134.05 35.32 84.92
C PHE A 370 133.58 33.87 85.08
N ARG A 371 133.50 33.34 86.30
CA ARG A 371 133.01 31.97 86.52
C ARG A 371 131.55 31.81 86.12
N ASP A 372 130.71 32.81 86.40
CA ASP A 372 129.31 32.80 86.03
C ASP A 372 129.14 32.86 84.51
N CYS A 373 129.88 33.73 83.82
CA CYS A 373 129.91 33.83 82.36
C CYS A 373 130.41 32.54 81.70
N THR A 374 131.50 31.93 82.18
CA THR A 374 132.01 30.64 81.69
C THR A 374 130.99 29.52 81.88
N ARG A 375 130.28 29.50 83.03
CA ARG A 375 129.21 28.52 83.28
C ARG A 375 128.04 28.70 82.32
N ILE A 376 127.65 29.94 82.02
CA ILE A 376 126.59 30.25 81.05
C ILE A 376 127.02 29.81 79.64
N ALA A 377 128.23 30.14 79.21
CA ALA A 377 128.73 29.74 77.89
C ALA A 377 128.80 28.21 77.72
N ARG A 378 129.24 27.45 78.74
CA ARG A 378 129.19 25.98 78.73
C ARG A 378 127.77 25.41 78.69
N ARG A 379 126.78 26.11 79.25
CA ARG A 379 125.36 25.71 79.16
C ARG A 379 124.82 25.95 77.74
N LEU A 380 125.12 27.10 77.14
CA LEU A 380 124.72 27.41 75.76
C LEU A 380 125.34 26.43 74.75
N ARG A 381 126.61 26.06 74.92
CA ARG A 381 127.27 25.05 74.09
C ARG A 381 126.62 23.67 74.18
N ARG A 382 126.26 23.23 75.40
CA ARG A 382 125.51 21.97 75.61
C ARG A 382 124.13 22.01 74.98
N TRP A 383 123.44 23.13 75.12
CA TRP A 383 122.13 23.33 74.50
C TRP A 383 122.20 23.21 72.96
N ARG A 384 123.22 23.77 72.30
CA ARG A 384 123.47 23.54 70.85
C ARG A 384 123.63 22.06 70.52
N THR A 385 124.44 21.32 71.29
CA THR A 385 124.64 19.88 71.02
C THR A 385 123.38 19.05 71.22
N GLU A 386 122.55 19.38 72.22
CA GLU A 386 121.27 18.71 72.47
C GLU A 386 120.24 19.03 71.38
N CYS A 387 120.18 20.28 70.92
CA CYS A 387 119.28 20.69 69.86
C CYS A 387 119.67 20.15 68.48
N ASN A 388 120.96 19.99 68.18
CA ASN A 388 121.41 19.46 66.89
C ASN A 388 121.50 17.92 66.86
N GLY A 389 121.53 17.26 68.01
CA GLY A 389 121.62 15.80 68.13
C GLY A 389 120.28 15.07 68.24
N GLY A 390 119.16 15.79 68.25
CA GLY A 390 117.83 15.27 68.58
C GLY A 390 116.72 15.58 67.58
N PHE A 391 117.04 15.82 66.30
CA PHE A 391 116.06 15.95 65.21
C PHE A 391 116.13 14.82 64.20
#